data_AF-A0A7T2J4Q6-F1
#
_entry.id   AF-A0A7T2J4Q6-F1
#
_cell.length_a   1.000
_cell.length_b   1.000
_cell.length_c   1.000
_cell.angle_alpha   90.00
_cell.angle_beta   90.00
_cell.angle_gamma   90.00
#
_symmetry.space_group_name_H-M   'P 1'
#
loop_
_entity.id
_entity.type
_entity.pdbx_description
1 polymer ?
#
loop_
_entity_poly.entity_id
_entity_poly.type
_entity_poly.pdbx_seq_one_letter_code
_entity_poly.pdbx_strand_id
1 'polypeptide(L)'
;MTGELKIRGVNALRIFNEAFGLIFRRSEECLHLIPTSEGQGENGDIGPLRPFTINLRTGEISMSHKVSVGGGSQVNGALGIGVQNALGGNSIVLGDNDTGFKQNGDGLLDVYANSVHVLRFQSGSIQSNKAVNVTGRVTPSDYGNFDARYQQRNGGVQDVRYGYEMYYTPGSNTVSWTFRSPSGHGLSGIAISDTGRNSADNVNGVYYRPLQKLINGTWYNVASI
;
A
#
# COMPACT_ATOMS: atom_id res chain seq x y z
N MET A 1 13.54 56.95 39.63
CA MET A 1 12.54 56.16 40.40
C MET A 1 13.28 55.02 41.10
N THR A 2 12.96 54.69 42.34
CA THR A 2 13.61 53.60 43.12
C THR A 2 12.70 52.38 43.34
N GLY A 3 11.49 52.37 42.76
CA GLY A 3 10.51 51.28 42.84
C GLY A 3 9.82 51.00 41.49
N GLU A 4 8.87 50.07 41.49
CA GLU A 4 8.15 49.62 40.29
C GLU A 4 7.29 50.72 39.66
N LEU A 5 7.31 50.84 38.33
CA LEU A 5 6.31 51.59 37.57
C LEU A 5 5.06 50.73 37.38
N LYS A 6 3.93 51.17 37.91
CA LYS A 6 2.64 50.45 37.86
C LYS A 6 1.64 51.20 36.99
N ILE A 7 1.06 50.52 36.01
CA ILE A 7 0.11 51.09 35.06
C ILE A 7 -1.17 50.26 35.09
N ARG A 8 -2.30 50.91 35.39
CA ARG A 8 -3.62 50.26 35.39
C ARG A 8 -4.26 50.22 33.99
N GLY A 9 -3.76 51.04 33.07
CA GLY A 9 -4.24 51.09 31.69
C GLY A 9 -4.01 49.77 30.95
N VAL A 10 -4.99 49.38 30.14
CA VAL A 10 -4.96 48.17 29.31
C VAL A 10 -3.82 48.24 28.29
N ASN A 11 -3.72 49.36 27.57
CA ASN A 11 -2.56 49.70 26.74
C ASN A 11 -1.54 50.38 27.65
N ALA A 12 -0.64 49.58 28.23
CA ALA A 12 0.17 50.02 29.36
C ALA A 12 1.42 50.80 28.93
N LEU A 13 2.15 50.30 27.91
CA LEU A 13 3.36 50.91 27.40
C LEU A 13 3.37 50.89 25.87
N ARG A 14 3.89 51.95 25.26
CA ARG A 14 4.07 52.08 23.82
C ARG A 14 5.51 52.45 23.49
N ILE A 15 6.09 51.78 22.51
CA ILE A 15 7.35 52.16 21.87
C ILE A 15 7.01 52.45 20.42
N PHE A 16 7.31 53.65 19.91
CA PHE A 16 6.83 54.06 18.59
C PHE A 16 7.82 54.93 17.82
N ASN A 17 7.65 54.93 16.50
CA ASN A 17 8.09 55.99 15.60
C ASN A 17 6.88 56.53 14.81
N GLU A 18 7.12 57.27 13.73
CA GLU A 18 6.04 57.79 12.88
C GLU A 18 5.20 56.65 12.25
N ALA A 19 5.85 55.58 11.80
CA ALA A 19 5.20 54.49 11.09
C ALA A 19 4.50 53.49 12.03
N PHE A 20 5.18 52.98 13.06
CA PHE A 20 4.68 51.88 13.86
C PHE A 20 4.89 52.14 15.35
N GLY A 21 3.90 51.68 16.12
CA GLY A 21 3.97 51.54 17.56
C GLY A 21 3.91 50.06 17.92
N LEU A 22 4.64 49.65 18.95
CA LEU A 22 4.45 48.39 19.64
C LEU A 22 3.82 48.67 21.00
N ILE A 23 2.62 48.11 21.22
CA ILE A 23 1.86 48.27 22.45
C ILE A 23 1.99 47.01 23.29
N PHE A 24 2.47 47.18 24.52
CA PHE A 24 2.42 46.18 25.58
C PHE A 24 1.03 46.26 26.19
N ARG A 25 0.17 45.34 25.79
CA ARG A 25 -1.24 45.34 26.20
C ARG A 25 -1.49 44.21 27.18
N ARG A 26 -2.03 44.57 28.35
CA ARG A 26 -2.68 43.61 29.25
C ARG A 26 -4.18 43.67 28.99
N SER A 27 -4.73 42.60 28.42
CA SER A 27 -6.17 42.46 28.17
C SER A 27 -6.63 41.14 28.76
N GLU A 28 -7.68 41.16 29.58
CA GLU A 28 -8.24 39.93 30.17
C GLU A 28 -7.17 39.11 30.90
N GLU A 29 -6.96 37.85 30.47
CA GLU A 29 -6.01 36.88 31.01
C GLU A 29 -4.69 36.81 30.21
N CYS A 30 -4.40 37.75 29.32
CA CYS A 30 -3.25 37.66 28.43
C CYS A 30 -2.36 38.91 28.46
N LEU A 31 -1.07 38.69 28.27
CA LEU A 31 -0.12 39.71 27.85
C LEU A 31 0.13 39.57 26.35
N HIS A 32 -0.02 40.68 25.63
CA HIS A 32 0.22 40.74 24.20
C HIS A 32 1.27 41.80 23.85
N LEU A 33 2.07 41.50 22.83
CA LEU A 33 2.88 42.48 22.10
C LEU A 33 2.17 42.76 20.78
N ILE A 34 1.50 43.92 20.67
CA ILE A 34 0.63 44.23 19.54
C ILE A 34 1.17 45.45 18.78
N PRO A 35 1.55 45.31 17.50
CA PRO A 35 1.89 46.46 16.68
C PRO A 35 0.63 47.29 16.34
N THR A 36 0.78 48.59 16.17
CA THR A 36 -0.25 49.46 15.56
C THR A 36 -0.34 49.17 14.07
N SER A 37 -1.35 49.77 13.42
CA SER A 37 -1.29 49.98 11.99
C SER A 37 -0.12 50.92 11.61
N GLU A 38 0.28 50.86 10.34
CA GLU A 38 1.28 51.77 9.76
C GLU A 38 0.78 53.23 9.75
N GLY A 39 1.69 54.19 9.93
CA GLY A 39 1.41 55.62 10.07
C GLY A 39 0.71 56.01 11.37
N GLN A 40 0.51 55.05 12.28
CA GLN A 40 -0.27 55.23 13.50
C GLN A 40 0.58 54.95 14.75
N GLY A 41 1.88 55.20 14.66
CA GLY A 41 2.80 54.77 15.68
C GLY A 41 2.57 55.44 17.04
N GLU A 42 2.45 56.76 17.09
CA GLU A 42 2.29 57.52 18.34
C GLU A 42 0.90 57.39 18.96
N ASN A 43 -0.14 57.71 18.18
CA ASN A 43 -1.51 57.86 18.69
C ASN A 43 -2.48 56.79 18.21
N GLY A 44 -2.00 55.82 17.42
CA GLY A 44 -2.84 54.76 16.87
C GLY A 44 -3.33 53.74 17.88
N ASP A 45 -4.51 53.20 17.64
CA ASP A 45 -4.99 52.04 18.38
C ASP A 45 -4.20 50.76 18.06
N ILE A 46 -4.53 49.68 18.78
CA ILE A 46 -3.95 48.36 18.55
C ILE A 46 -4.27 47.85 17.14
N GLY A 47 -3.27 47.27 16.47
CA GLY A 47 -3.45 46.61 15.18
C GLY A 47 -3.99 45.17 15.29
N PRO A 48 -4.18 44.50 14.14
CA PRO A 48 -4.79 43.17 14.08
C PRO A 48 -3.83 42.02 14.43
N LEU A 49 -2.51 42.24 14.41
CA LEU A 49 -1.53 41.15 14.55
C LEU A 49 -1.39 40.67 16.01
N ARG A 50 -1.12 39.37 16.15
CA ARG A 50 -0.84 38.68 17.43
C ARG A 50 0.44 37.85 17.29
N PRO A 51 1.60 38.49 17.10
CA PRO A 51 2.87 37.78 16.89
C PRO A 51 3.30 36.97 18.12
N PHE A 52 2.93 37.43 19.31
CA PHE A 52 3.30 36.80 20.57
C PHE A 52 2.22 37.06 21.63
N THR A 53 1.79 35.99 22.30
CA THR A 53 0.85 36.04 23.43
C THR A 53 1.34 35.13 24.53
N ILE A 54 1.24 35.58 25.78
CA ILE A 54 1.36 34.75 26.98
C ILE A 54 0.00 34.69 27.66
N ASN A 55 -0.55 33.49 27.81
CA ASN A 55 -1.67 33.27 28.69
C ASN A 55 -1.19 33.39 30.15
N LEU A 56 -1.73 34.34 30.91
CA LEU A 56 -1.31 34.64 32.28
C LEU A 56 -1.82 33.62 33.30
N ARG A 57 -2.80 32.78 32.93
CA ARG A 57 -3.31 31.68 33.76
C ARG A 57 -2.48 30.41 33.58
N THR A 58 -2.07 30.07 32.35
CA THR A 58 -1.41 28.79 32.03
C THR A 58 0.09 28.92 31.75
N GLY A 59 0.57 30.13 31.44
CA GLY A 59 1.94 30.37 31.00
C GLY A 59 2.21 29.97 29.55
N GLU A 60 1.19 29.51 28.81
CA GLU A 60 1.34 29.11 27.41
C GLU A 60 1.75 30.29 26.53
N ILE A 61 2.79 30.06 25.71
CA ILE A 61 3.24 30.99 24.69
C ILE A 61 2.66 30.58 23.35
N SER A 62 1.91 31.49 22.72
CA SER A 62 1.38 31.29 21.38
C SER A 62 2.01 32.27 20.41
N MET A 63 2.66 31.73 19.38
CA MET A 63 3.19 32.46 18.23
C MET A 63 2.43 32.03 16.98
N SER A 64 1.31 32.71 16.70
CA SER A 64 0.41 32.37 15.59
C SER A 64 0.90 32.87 14.23
N HIS A 65 2.17 33.25 14.14
CA HIS A 65 2.82 33.75 12.94
C HIS A 65 4.11 32.97 12.70
N LYS A 66 4.66 33.04 11.48
CA LYS A 66 5.89 32.33 11.14
C LYS A 66 6.99 32.66 12.15
N VAL A 67 7.56 31.62 12.73
CA VAL A 67 8.76 31.74 13.53
C VAL A 67 9.94 31.48 12.62
N SER A 68 10.64 32.54 12.21
CA SER A 68 11.94 32.39 11.57
C SER A 68 12.98 32.31 12.67
N VAL A 69 13.55 31.13 12.87
CA VAL A 69 14.60 30.93 13.86
C VAL A 69 15.95 30.91 13.15
N GLY A 70 16.64 32.06 13.14
CA GLY A 70 18.03 32.14 12.73
C GLY A 70 18.94 31.53 13.81
N GLY A 71 20.01 30.86 13.41
CA GLY A 71 20.98 30.29 14.37
C GLY A 71 20.53 29.00 15.07
N GLY A 72 19.37 28.43 14.72
CA GLY A 72 18.85 27.14 15.22
C GLY A 72 17.78 27.27 16.32
N SER A 73 16.94 26.24 16.49
CA SER A 73 15.85 26.18 17.48
C SER A 73 16.01 24.97 18.40
N GLN A 74 15.73 25.15 19.70
CA GLN A 74 15.70 24.07 20.69
C GLN A 74 14.29 24.00 21.32
N VAL A 75 13.66 22.83 21.25
CA VAL A 75 12.36 22.53 21.87
C VAL A 75 12.59 21.59 23.06
N ASN A 76 12.19 21.99 24.28
CA ASN A 76 12.25 21.17 25.49
C ASN A 76 10.87 20.52 25.73
N GLY A 77 10.49 19.55 24.87
CA GLY A 77 9.14 18.95 24.81
C GLY A 77 8.81 18.17 23.52
N ALA A 78 7.53 17.83 23.32
CA ALA A 78 6.90 17.30 22.08
C ALA A 78 7.21 18.12 20.84
N LEU A 79 7.57 17.46 19.72
CA LEU A 79 7.60 18.13 18.42
C LEU A 79 6.69 17.42 17.42
N GLY A 80 5.40 17.70 17.48
CA GLY A 80 4.49 17.31 16.41
C GLY A 80 4.79 18.10 15.13
N ILE A 81 5.47 17.49 14.16
CA ILE A 81 5.60 18.07 12.81
C ILE A 81 4.41 17.59 11.99
N GLY A 82 3.35 18.39 12.00
CA GLY A 82 2.17 18.15 11.16
C GLY A 82 1.02 17.39 11.81
N VAL A 83 1.15 16.90 13.06
CA VAL A 83 0.00 16.41 13.85
C VAL A 83 0.18 16.66 15.34
N GLN A 84 -0.94 16.62 16.08
CA GLN A 84 -0.88 16.44 17.52
C GLN A 84 -0.18 15.12 17.78
N ASN A 85 0.84 15.18 18.63
CA ASN A 85 1.43 13.99 19.14
C ASN A 85 0.44 13.25 20.06
N ALA A 86 -0.43 12.45 19.44
CA ALA A 86 -1.35 11.52 20.08
C ALA A 86 -0.66 10.22 20.50
N LEU A 87 0.64 10.10 20.17
CA LEU A 87 1.56 9.18 20.84
C LEU A 87 1.99 9.73 22.23
N GLY A 88 1.73 11.02 22.55
CA GLY A 88 2.07 11.72 23.81
C GLY A 88 3.51 12.29 23.89
N GLY A 89 3.79 13.28 24.75
CA GLY A 89 5.17 13.72 25.11
C GLY A 89 6.10 14.12 23.94
N ASN A 90 7.42 13.86 24.01
CA ASN A 90 8.47 14.28 23.06
C ASN A 90 8.52 13.55 21.67
N SER A 91 7.44 13.45 20.88
CA SER A 91 7.43 12.72 19.57
C SER A 91 7.22 13.63 18.35
N ILE A 92 7.86 13.24 17.22
CA ILE A 92 7.56 13.68 15.85
C ILE A 92 6.75 12.57 15.22
N VAL A 93 5.45 12.81 15.09
CA VAL A 93 4.65 11.93 14.27
C VAL A 93 4.84 12.34 12.81
N LEU A 94 5.51 11.46 12.06
CA LEU A 94 5.29 11.22 10.62
C LEU A 94 4.77 9.78 10.46
N GLY A 95 3.90 9.34 11.39
CA GLY A 95 4.04 7.99 11.95
C GLY A 95 5.07 7.94 13.11
N ASP A 96 5.38 6.78 13.70
CA ASP A 96 6.25 6.59 14.89
C ASP A 96 7.79 6.52 14.60
N ASN A 97 8.64 5.95 15.47
CA ASN A 97 10.10 6.21 15.51
C ASN A 97 10.96 5.41 14.52
N ASP A 98 10.46 4.30 14.04
CA ASP A 98 11.12 3.45 13.06
C ASP A 98 10.23 3.21 11.83
N THR A 99 9.20 4.04 11.75
CA THR A 99 8.31 4.24 10.63
C THR A 99 8.45 5.66 10.13
N GLY A 100 8.57 5.84 8.82
CA GLY A 100 8.67 7.18 8.26
C GLY A 100 9.33 7.19 6.89
N PHE A 101 9.73 8.38 6.46
CA PHE A 101 10.29 8.60 5.13
C PHE A 101 11.78 8.96 5.20
N LYS A 102 12.58 8.41 4.29
CA LYS A 102 14.01 8.69 4.18
C LYS A 102 14.41 8.95 2.73
N GLN A 103 14.86 10.16 2.43
CA GLN A 103 15.51 10.46 1.15
C GLN A 103 16.92 9.84 1.16
N ASN A 104 17.14 8.82 0.31
CA ASN A 104 18.36 8.00 0.27
C ASN A 104 19.29 8.33 -0.89
N GLY A 105 19.18 9.55 -1.41
CA GLY A 105 19.90 10.03 -2.58
C GLY A 105 19.00 10.91 -3.44
N ASP A 106 19.58 11.49 -4.48
CA ASP A 106 18.78 12.23 -5.46
C ASP A 106 17.80 11.27 -6.17
N GLY A 107 16.53 11.65 -6.19
CA GLY A 107 15.44 10.85 -6.75
C GLY A 107 15.07 9.58 -5.97
N LEU A 108 15.61 9.32 -4.77
CA LEU A 108 15.31 8.12 -3.97
C LEU A 108 14.60 8.47 -2.66
N LEU A 109 13.34 8.09 -2.54
CA LEU A 109 12.55 8.24 -1.32
C LEU A 109 12.12 6.87 -0.80
N ASP A 110 12.51 6.53 0.42
CA ASP A 110 12.22 5.25 1.03
C ASP A 110 11.20 5.39 2.17
N VAL A 111 10.36 4.37 2.32
CA VAL A 111 9.47 4.17 3.45
C VAL A 111 10.07 3.10 4.34
N TYR A 112 10.16 3.43 5.62
CA TYR A 112 10.51 2.50 6.67
C TYR A 112 9.27 2.21 7.51
N ALA A 113 9.19 0.99 8.02
CA ALA A 113 8.25 0.60 9.07
C ALA A 113 8.96 -0.41 9.96
N ASN A 114 8.99 -0.18 11.28
CA ASN A 114 9.72 -1.05 12.20
C ASN A 114 11.17 -1.34 11.75
N SER A 115 11.90 -0.30 11.34
CA SER A 115 13.29 -0.35 10.84
C SER A 115 13.49 -1.15 9.56
N VAL A 116 12.40 -1.60 8.95
CA VAL A 116 12.42 -2.29 7.69
C VAL A 116 12.20 -1.27 6.60
N HIS A 117 13.15 -1.17 5.66
CA HIS A 117 12.89 -0.51 4.39
C HIS A 117 11.83 -1.32 3.63
N VAL A 118 10.56 -0.93 3.72
CA VAL A 118 9.44 -1.68 3.16
C VAL A 118 9.17 -1.31 1.71
N LEU A 119 9.46 -0.07 1.32
CA LEU A 119 9.12 0.48 0.02
C LEU A 119 10.12 1.56 -0.42
N ARG A 120 10.52 1.56 -1.69
CA ARG A 120 11.30 2.61 -2.33
C ARG A 120 10.54 3.22 -3.48
N PHE A 121 10.57 4.55 -3.57
CA PHE A 121 10.22 5.34 -4.74
C PHE A 121 11.51 5.80 -5.42
N GLN A 122 11.57 5.59 -6.73
CA GLN A 122 12.67 6.04 -7.57
C GLN A 122 12.13 6.43 -8.95
N SER A 123 12.94 7.10 -9.77
CA SER A 123 12.48 7.72 -11.02
C SER A 123 11.78 6.77 -12.00
N GLY A 124 12.20 5.50 -12.05
CA GLY A 124 11.67 4.51 -12.99
C GLY A 124 10.78 3.43 -12.39
N SER A 125 10.67 3.33 -11.06
CA SER A 125 9.90 2.26 -10.43
C SER A 125 9.55 2.51 -8.97
N ILE A 126 8.61 1.70 -8.49
CA ILE A 126 8.38 1.50 -7.07
C ILE A 126 8.83 0.08 -6.75
N GLN A 127 9.67 -0.05 -5.72
CA GLN A 127 10.16 -1.34 -5.26
C GLN A 127 9.60 -1.63 -3.87
N SER A 128 8.90 -2.75 -3.73
CA SER A 128 8.62 -3.29 -2.40
C SER A 128 9.68 -4.32 -2.02
N ASN A 129 10.22 -4.21 -0.81
CA ASN A 129 11.16 -5.20 -0.26
C ASN A 129 10.46 -6.24 0.61
N LYS A 130 9.13 -6.18 0.69
CA LYS A 130 8.28 -7.08 1.46
C LYS A 130 7.14 -7.60 0.59
N ALA A 131 6.50 -8.66 1.08
CA ALA A 131 5.29 -9.15 0.45
C ALA A 131 4.23 -8.03 0.48
N VAL A 132 3.61 -7.80 -0.68
CA VAL A 132 2.48 -6.90 -0.77
C VAL A 132 1.23 -7.72 -0.53
N ASN A 133 0.58 -7.52 0.61
CA ASN A 133 -0.74 -8.10 0.85
C ASN A 133 -1.79 -7.26 0.13
N VAL A 134 -2.44 -7.85 -0.87
CA VAL A 134 -3.47 -7.20 -1.68
C VAL A 134 -4.80 -7.89 -1.42
N THR A 135 -5.75 -7.15 -0.83
CA THR A 135 -7.09 -7.66 -0.54
C THR A 135 -7.96 -7.77 -1.79
N GLY A 136 -7.59 -7.08 -2.87
CA GLY A 136 -8.27 -7.08 -4.16
C GLY A 136 -7.46 -7.69 -5.30
N ARG A 137 -7.80 -7.31 -6.54
CA ARG A 137 -7.14 -7.82 -7.74
C ARG A 137 -5.89 -7.01 -8.09
N VAL A 138 -4.79 -7.71 -8.38
CA VAL A 138 -3.63 -7.15 -9.10
C VAL A 138 -3.85 -7.33 -10.59
N THR A 139 -3.75 -6.26 -11.39
CA THR A 139 -3.90 -6.30 -12.86
C THR A 139 -2.62 -5.80 -13.53
N PRO A 140 -1.66 -6.68 -13.82
CA PRO A 140 -0.45 -6.36 -14.58
C PRO A 140 -0.77 -5.94 -16.02
N SER A 141 0.03 -5.01 -16.56
CA SER A 141 0.05 -4.70 -18.01
C SER A 141 0.77 -5.78 -18.82
N ASP A 142 1.67 -6.52 -18.16
CA ASP A 142 2.40 -7.65 -18.71
C ASP A 142 2.44 -8.77 -17.66
N TYR A 143 2.11 -10.00 -18.08
CA TYR A 143 2.15 -11.20 -17.22
C TYR A 143 3.41 -12.05 -17.46
N GLY A 144 4.35 -11.59 -18.30
CA GLY A 144 5.55 -12.34 -18.69
C GLY A 144 6.47 -12.71 -17.52
N ASN A 145 6.38 -11.99 -16.39
CA ASN A 145 7.13 -12.26 -15.17
C ASN A 145 6.40 -13.17 -14.15
N PHE A 146 5.20 -13.68 -14.47
CA PHE A 146 4.51 -14.68 -13.65
C PHE A 146 4.95 -16.09 -14.06
N ASP A 147 5.10 -17.00 -13.08
CA ASP A 147 5.37 -18.43 -13.30
C ASP A 147 4.36 -19.02 -14.29
N ALA A 148 4.83 -19.88 -15.20
CA ALA A 148 4.05 -20.52 -16.26
C ALA A 148 2.77 -21.21 -15.76
N ARG A 149 2.73 -21.63 -14.49
CA ARG A 149 1.54 -22.20 -13.81
C ARG A 149 0.43 -21.17 -13.55
N TYR A 150 0.76 -19.89 -13.44
CA TYR A 150 -0.19 -18.78 -13.26
C TYR A 150 -0.41 -17.97 -14.55
N GLN A 151 0.25 -18.36 -15.64
CA GLN A 151 -0.06 -17.87 -16.98
C GLN A 151 -1.35 -18.54 -17.46
N GLN A 152 -2.49 -18.14 -16.90
CA GLN A 152 -3.82 -18.68 -17.20
C GLN A 152 -4.32 -18.46 -18.64
N ARG A 153 -3.47 -18.00 -19.57
CA ARG A 153 -3.85 -17.89 -20.98
C ARG A 153 -3.00 -18.66 -21.94
N ASN A 154 -1.68 -18.80 -21.75
CA ASN A 154 -0.80 -19.33 -22.80
C ASN A 154 0.29 -20.33 -22.32
N GLY A 155 0.46 -20.59 -21.02
CA GLY A 155 1.62 -21.36 -20.50
C GLY A 155 1.33 -22.73 -19.86
N GLY A 156 0.15 -22.91 -19.26
CA GLY A 156 -0.24 -24.14 -18.56
C GLY A 156 -1.24 -25.03 -19.32
N VAL A 157 -1.62 -26.16 -18.72
CA VAL A 157 -2.79 -26.94 -19.18
C VAL A 157 -4.05 -26.14 -18.88
N GLN A 158 -4.71 -25.68 -19.93
CA GLN A 158 -5.90 -24.85 -19.88
C GLN A 158 -7.17 -25.69 -19.70
N ASP A 159 -7.17 -26.91 -20.25
CA ASP A 159 -8.30 -27.83 -20.23
C ASP A 159 -7.82 -29.27 -20.50
N VAL A 160 -8.61 -30.27 -20.10
CA VAL A 160 -8.37 -31.71 -20.30
C VAL A 160 -9.65 -32.38 -20.78
N ARG A 161 -9.55 -33.21 -21.83
CA ARG A 161 -10.71 -33.94 -22.39
C ARG A 161 -10.34 -35.33 -22.90
N TYR A 162 -11.35 -36.18 -23.08
CA TYR A 162 -11.23 -37.34 -23.97
C TYR A 162 -11.40 -36.91 -25.42
N GLY A 163 -10.47 -37.32 -26.28
CA GLY A 163 -10.57 -37.16 -27.73
C GLY A 163 -11.60 -38.11 -28.35
N TYR A 164 -11.50 -38.35 -29.65
CA TYR A 164 -12.41 -39.23 -30.37
C TYR A 164 -12.34 -40.69 -29.87
N GLU A 165 -13.49 -41.38 -29.86
CA GLU A 165 -13.57 -42.77 -29.42
C GLU A 165 -13.19 -43.75 -30.52
N MET A 166 -12.32 -44.69 -30.18
CA MET A 166 -11.82 -45.75 -31.05
C MET A 166 -12.32 -47.11 -30.56
N TYR A 167 -12.35 -48.10 -31.44
CA TYR A 167 -12.78 -49.46 -31.13
C TYR A 167 -11.76 -50.48 -31.63
N TYR A 168 -11.36 -51.41 -30.78
CA TYR A 168 -10.52 -52.55 -31.14
C TYR A 168 -11.33 -53.84 -31.05
N THR A 169 -11.20 -54.70 -32.05
CA THR A 169 -11.80 -56.05 -32.06
C THR A 169 -10.76 -57.08 -32.54
N PRO A 170 -10.74 -58.30 -31.97
CA PRO A 170 -9.90 -59.40 -32.46
C PRO A 170 -10.33 -59.95 -33.84
N GLY A 171 -11.49 -59.53 -34.37
CA GLY A 171 -12.01 -59.97 -35.68
C GLY A 171 -12.55 -61.40 -35.71
N SER A 172 -12.37 -62.18 -34.65
CA SER A 172 -12.93 -63.52 -34.46
C SER A 172 -13.25 -63.77 -32.98
N ASN A 173 -14.29 -64.57 -32.72
CA ASN A 173 -14.70 -64.97 -31.38
C ASN A 173 -14.12 -66.33 -30.94
N THR A 174 -13.29 -66.96 -31.76
CA THR A 174 -12.61 -68.23 -31.46
C THR A 174 -11.14 -68.07 -31.11
N VAL A 175 -10.65 -66.83 -31.04
CA VAL A 175 -9.26 -66.52 -30.73
C VAL A 175 -9.15 -65.89 -29.34
N SER A 176 -8.14 -66.30 -28.59
CA SER A 176 -7.71 -65.55 -27.41
C SER A 176 -7.04 -64.26 -27.85
N TRP A 177 -7.34 -63.16 -27.18
CA TRP A 177 -6.76 -61.87 -27.51
C TRP A 177 -6.42 -61.06 -26.26
N THR A 178 -5.51 -60.12 -26.43
CA THR A 178 -5.11 -59.17 -25.38
C THR A 178 -4.95 -57.81 -26.03
N PHE A 179 -5.63 -56.81 -25.47
CA PHE A 179 -5.47 -55.43 -25.88
C PHE A 179 -4.81 -54.63 -24.76
N ARG A 180 -3.88 -53.75 -25.15
CA ARG A 180 -3.33 -52.72 -24.29
C ARG A 180 -3.56 -51.38 -24.97
N SER A 181 -4.20 -50.46 -24.27
CA SER A 181 -4.44 -49.11 -24.79
C SER A 181 -3.11 -48.49 -25.25
N PRO A 182 -3.09 -47.83 -26.42
CA PRO A 182 -1.91 -47.06 -26.84
C PRO A 182 -1.54 -45.98 -25.82
N SER A 183 -0.29 -45.50 -25.87
CA SER A 183 0.18 -44.42 -24.98
C SER A 183 -0.81 -43.25 -24.95
N GLY A 184 -1.17 -42.79 -23.75
CA GLY A 184 -2.12 -41.71 -23.53
C GLY A 184 -3.60 -42.08 -23.68
N HIS A 185 -3.95 -43.34 -23.94
CA HIS A 185 -5.34 -43.74 -24.11
C HIS A 185 -5.90 -44.48 -22.89
N GLY A 186 -7.16 -44.20 -22.57
CA GLY A 186 -7.93 -44.93 -21.56
C GLY A 186 -9.05 -45.75 -22.22
N LEU A 187 -9.41 -46.88 -21.61
CA LEU A 187 -10.61 -47.63 -21.98
C LEU A 187 -11.86 -46.79 -21.65
N SER A 188 -12.82 -46.75 -22.57
CA SER A 188 -14.11 -46.06 -22.41
C SER A 188 -15.31 -46.99 -22.49
N GLY A 189 -15.12 -48.26 -22.85
CA GLY A 189 -16.20 -49.24 -22.91
C GLY A 189 -15.73 -50.62 -23.34
N ILE A 190 -16.65 -51.59 -23.27
CA ILE A 190 -16.45 -52.98 -23.67
C ILE A 190 -17.66 -53.40 -24.51
N ALA A 191 -17.42 -54.06 -25.65
CA ALA A 191 -18.47 -54.65 -26.46
C ALA A 191 -18.63 -56.13 -26.09
N ILE A 192 -19.85 -56.53 -25.70
CA ILE A 192 -20.18 -57.90 -25.28
C ILE A 192 -21.24 -58.47 -26.22
N SER A 193 -21.17 -59.76 -26.55
CA SER A 193 -22.29 -60.51 -27.13
C SER A 193 -22.59 -61.77 -26.35
N ASP A 194 -23.89 -62.03 -26.21
CA ASP A 194 -24.42 -63.32 -25.78
C ASP A 194 -24.12 -64.38 -26.84
N THR A 195 -23.69 -65.56 -26.41
CA THR A 195 -23.35 -66.71 -27.27
C THR A 195 -24.37 -67.84 -27.19
N GLY A 196 -25.45 -67.65 -26.42
CA GLY A 196 -26.55 -68.59 -26.29
C GLY A 196 -26.62 -69.30 -24.94
N ARG A 197 -27.45 -70.34 -24.89
CA ARG A 197 -27.81 -70.99 -23.62
C ARG A 197 -26.66 -71.85 -23.08
N ASN A 198 -26.36 -71.67 -21.79
CA ASN A 198 -25.34 -72.40 -21.03
C ASN A 198 -23.90 -72.19 -21.54
N SER A 199 -23.62 -71.04 -22.15
CA SER A 199 -22.28 -70.63 -22.56
C SER A 199 -21.88 -69.31 -21.89
N ALA A 200 -20.59 -68.96 -21.99
CA ALA A 200 -20.07 -67.69 -21.51
C ALA A 200 -20.26 -66.59 -22.57
N ASP A 201 -20.41 -65.34 -22.13
CA ASP A 201 -20.44 -64.19 -23.03
C ASP A 201 -19.07 -63.97 -23.70
N ASN A 202 -19.11 -63.47 -24.93
CA ASN A 202 -17.91 -63.09 -25.66
C ASN A 202 -17.62 -61.59 -25.49
N VAL A 203 -16.36 -61.26 -25.22
CA VAL A 203 -15.85 -59.89 -25.35
C VAL A 203 -15.47 -59.65 -26.81
N ASN A 204 -16.32 -58.93 -27.54
CA ASN A 204 -16.15 -58.66 -28.97
C ASN A 204 -15.10 -57.59 -29.25
N GLY A 205 -14.77 -56.78 -28.25
CA GLY A 205 -13.83 -55.69 -28.38
C GLY A 205 -13.92 -54.67 -27.24
N VAL A 206 -13.10 -53.63 -27.35
CA VAL A 206 -13.04 -52.53 -26.37
C VAL A 206 -13.04 -51.18 -27.05
N TYR A 207 -13.71 -50.22 -26.42
CA TYR A 207 -13.65 -48.82 -26.79
C TYR A 207 -12.56 -48.11 -25.99
N TYR A 208 -11.82 -47.20 -26.62
CA TYR A 208 -10.75 -46.45 -25.99
C TYR A 208 -10.62 -45.05 -26.58
N ARG A 209 -10.13 -44.08 -25.81
CA ARG A 209 -10.01 -42.67 -26.22
C ARG A 209 -8.67 -42.09 -25.77
N PRO A 210 -8.02 -41.21 -26.57
CA PRO A 210 -6.86 -40.48 -26.11
C PRO A 210 -7.28 -39.45 -25.06
N LEU A 211 -6.54 -39.37 -23.96
CA LEU A 211 -6.59 -38.21 -23.08
C LEU A 211 -5.84 -37.06 -23.75
N GLN A 212 -6.46 -35.88 -23.83
CA GLN A 212 -5.89 -34.69 -24.44
C GLN A 212 -5.80 -33.55 -23.44
N LYS A 213 -4.78 -32.71 -23.58
CA LYS A 213 -4.58 -31.47 -22.80
C LYS A 213 -4.47 -30.27 -23.73
N LEU A 214 -5.10 -29.16 -23.36
CA LEU A 214 -5.02 -27.88 -24.08
C LEU A 214 -3.85 -27.06 -23.54
N ILE A 215 -2.88 -26.72 -24.38
CA ILE A 215 -1.76 -25.84 -24.03
C ILE A 215 -1.64 -24.80 -25.13
N ASN A 216 -1.66 -23.51 -24.76
CA ASN A 216 -1.53 -22.39 -25.69
C ASN A 216 -2.50 -22.47 -26.89
N GLY A 217 -3.78 -22.80 -26.63
CA GLY A 217 -4.79 -22.95 -27.66
C GLY A 217 -4.66 -24.20 -28.54
N THR A 218 -3.66 -25.06 -28.31
CA THR A 218 -3.44 -26.31 -29.07
C THR A 218 -3.69 -27.55 -28.22
N TRP A 219 -4.42 -28.53 -28.76
CA TRP A 219 -4.69 -29.80 -28.10
C TRP A 219 -3.57 -30.82 -28.37
N TYR A 220 -3.03 -31.41 -27.30
CA TYR A 220 -1.99 -32.44 -27.35
C TYR A 220 -2.49 -33.74 -26.74
N ASN A 221 -2.17 -34.88 -27.35
CA ASN A 221 -2.37 -36.19 -26.72
C ASN A 221 -1.39 -36.35 -25.55
N VAL A 222 -1.86 -36.94 -24.45
CA VAL A 222 -1.04 -37.28 -23.28
C VAL A 222 -0.18 -38.50 -23.61
N ALA A 223 0.93 -38.69 -22.88
CA ALA A 223 1.76 -39.88 -22.96
C ALA A 223 1.61 -40.74 -21.69
N SER A 224 1.75 -42.06 -21.84
CA SER A 224 1.86 -43.03 -20.75
C SER A 224 3.31 -43.51 -20.61
N ILE A 225 3.76 -43.75 -19.37
CA ILE A 225 5.09 -44.30 -19.02
C ILE A 225 5.05 -45.82 -18.85
#